data_AF-A0A316TMS0-F1
#
_entry.id   AF-A0A316TMS0-F1
#
_cell.length_a   1.000
_cell.length_b   1.000
_cell.length_c   1.000
_cell.angle_alpha   90.00
_cell.angle_beta   90.00
_cell.angle_gamma   90.00
#
_symmetry.space_group_name_H-M   'P 1'
#
loop_
_entity.id
_entity.type
_entity.pdbx_description
1 polymer ?
#
loop_
_entity_poly.entity_id
_entity_poly.type
_entity_poly.pdbx_seq_one_letter_code
_entity_poly.pdbx_strand_id
1 'polypeptide(L)'
;MFMLRKYILLIIFCLFAVPSLYAQFDDPVFEKVERSERAKFEQMFADISWTGQGLYNSTTIDRIPTVELRSRLQAVFGEPTQTIGDLINNRNFRPGKAVQFEYWFIIDDRIPLMLLDLDGPFENGLVYVGASRYIDMMPQVKRTLNRMLMNEYGELASFSDYFYSPERDQWYLVEYRDGEFNHEAIERPASLR
;
A
#
# COMPACT_ATOMS: atom_id res chain seq x y z
N MET A 1 -36.90 31.53 -46.48
CA MET A 1 -35.93 30.43 -46.42
C MET A 1 -34.52 30.90 -46.02
N PHE A 2 -34.38 31.78 -45.01
CA PHE A 2 -33.08 32.28 -44.53
C PHE A 2 -32.88 32.13 -43.00
N MET A 3 -33.97 31.91 -42.24
CA MET A 3 -33.88 31.71 -40.79
C MET A 3 -33.52 30.27 -40.39
N LEU A 4 -33.90 29.25 -41.16
CA LEU A 4 -33.61 27.84 -40.82
C LEU A 4 -32.11 27.52 -40.85
N ARG A 5 -31.34 28.25 -41.68
CA ARG A 5 -29.90 28.06 -41.85
C ARG A 5 -29.06 28.66 -40.71
N LYS A 6 -29.60 29.65 -39.98
CA LYS A 6 -28.94 30.28 -38.81
C LYS A 6 -29.02 29.40 -37.55
N TYR A 7 -30.11 28.66 -37.37
CA TYR A 7 -30.26 27.77 -36.20
C TYR A 7 -29.47 26.48 -36.31
N ILE A 8 -29.21 25.99 -37.53
CA ILE A 8 -28.37 24.80 -37.76
C ILE A 8 -26.90 25.07 -37.38
N LEU A 9 -26.39 26.29 -37.64
CA LEU A 9 -25.03 26.68 -37.23
C LEU A 9 -24.88 26.84 -35.72
N LEU A 10 -25.94 27.23 -35.01
CA LEU A 10 -25.91 27.38 -33.55
C LEU A 10 -25.89 26.03 -32.82
N ILE A 11 -26.59 25.02 -33.37
CA ILE A 11 -26.61 23.66 -32.80
C ILE A 11 -25.28 22.94 -33.03
N ILE A 12 -24.66 23.13 -34.19
CA ILE A 12 -23.35 22.54 -34.49
C ILE A 12 -22.26 23.13 -33.59
N PHE A 13 -22.30 24.44 -33.27
CA PHE A 13 -21.31 25.05 -32.37
C PHE A 13 -21.46 24.59 -30.91
N CYS A 14 -22.67 24.29 -30.43
CA CYS A 14 -22.88 23.72 -29.10
C CYS A 14 -22.45 22.25 -28.95
N LEU A 15 -22.39 21.48 -30.04
CA LEU A 15 -21.93 20.08 -30.01
C LEU A 15 -20.41 19.95 -29.92
N PHE A 16 -19.65 20.99 -30.26
CA PHE A 16 -18.17 21.00 -30.15
C PHE A 16 -17.66 21.74 -28.90
N ALA A 17 -18.54 22.34 -28.10
CA ALA A 17 -18.19 23.13 -26.91
C ALA A 17 -18.50 22.39 -25.60
N VAL A 18 -18.46 21.06 -25.61
CA VAL A 18 -18.31 20.30 -24.36
C VAL A 18 -16.81 20.06 -24.19
N PRO A 19 -16.04 20.95 -23.51
CA PRO A 19 -14.81 20.45 -22.93
C PRO A 19 -15.24 19.29 -22.05
N SER A 20 -14.70 18.11 -22.32
CA SER A 20 -14.87 16.91 -21.54
C SER A 20 -14.60 17.25 -20.07
N LEU A 21 -15.67 17.57 -19.34
CA LEU A 21 -15.70 17.88 -17.92
C LEU A 21 -15.54 16.61 -17.08
N TYR A 22 -14.83 15.63 -17.62
CA TYR A 22 -14.14 14.67 -16.80
C TYR A 22 -12.93 15.42 -16.26
N ALA A 23 -13.05 15.91 -15.04
CA ALA A 23 -11.88 16.03 -14.18
C ALA A 23 -11.32 14.60 -14.06
N GLN A 24 -10.50 14.21 -15.04
CA GLN A 24 -9.59 13.10 -14.92
C GLN A 24 -8.60 13.56 -13.85
N PHE A 25 -8.96 13.35 -12.58
CA PHE A 25 -7.96 13.34 -11.54
C PHE A 25 -6.96 12.27 -11.96
N ASP A 26 -5.76 12.70 -12.31
CA ASP A 26 -4.67 11.78 -12.60
C ASP A 26 -4.56 10.78 -11.45
N ASP A 27 -4.27 9.52 -11.80
CA ASP A 27 -4.06 8.50 -10.78
C ASP A 27 -2.91 8.94 -9.87
N PRO A 28 -3.08 8.92 -8.53
CA PRO A 28 -2.02 9.22 -7.59
C PRO A 28 -0.76 8.42 -7.91
N VAL A 29 0.39 9.09 -7.91
CA VAL A 29 1.68 8.48 -8.21
C VAL A 29 2.31 7.98 -6.92
N PHE A 30 2.62 6.69 -6.88
CA PHE A 30 3.26 6.04 -5.72
C PHE A 30 4.78 6.03 -5.91
N GLU A 31 5.51 6.79 -5.09
CA GLU A 31 6.94 6.62 -4.92
C GLU A 31 7.20 5.79 -3.66
N LYS A 32 7.79 4.61 -3.85
CA LYS A 32 8.13 3.73 -2.73
C LYS A 32 9.42 4.20 -2.07
N VAL A 33 9.41 4.31 -0.75
CA VAL A 33 10.56 4.70 0.06
C VAL A 33 11.46 3.48 0.25
N GLU A 34 12.72 3.61 -0.14
CA GLU A 34 13.69 2.54 0.05
C GLU A 34 14.19 2.45 1.50
N ARG A 35 14.70 1.27 1.88
CA ARG A 35 15.22 1.03 3.24
C ARG A 35 16.30 2.04 3.67
N SER A 36 17.10 2.53 2.71
CA SER A 36 18.14 3.55 2.90
C SER A 36 17.58 4.97 3.09
N GLU A 37 16.33 5.22 2.71
CA GLU A 37 15.69 6.53 2.73
C GLU A 37 14.77 6.74 3.94
N ARG A 38 14.60 5.72 4.77
CA ARG A 38 13.75 5.76 5.98
C ARG A 38 14.01 6.98 6.85
N ALA A 39 15.27 7.26 7.18
CA ALA A 39 15.63 8.39 8.02
C ALA A 39 15.21 9.74 7.40
N LYS A 40 15.30 9.87 6.07
CA LYS A 40 14.84 11.06 5.35
C LYS A 40 13.32 11.17 5.36
N PHE A 41 12.61 10.07 5.16
CA PHE A 41 11.14 10.02 5.24
C PHE A 41 10.65 10.42 6.63
N GLU A 42 11.20 9.81 7.68
CA GLU A 42 10.86 10.12 9.07
C GLU A 42 11.15 11.59 9.40
N GLN A 43 12.28 12.14 8.95
CA GLN A 43 12.61 13.55 9.14
C GLN A 43 11.63 14.49 8.42
N MET A 44 11.29 14.18 7.17
CA MET A 44 10.38 14.98 6.35
C MET A 44 8.95 14.99 6.90
N PHE A 45 8.54 13.91 7.58
CA PHE A 45 7.20 13.71 8.09
C PHE A 45 7.11 13.64 9.62
N ALA A 46 8.12 14.19 10.32
CA ALA A 46 8.20 14.17 11.78
C ALA A 46 6.98 14.80 12.47
N ASP A 47 6.40 15.83 11.87
CA ASP A 47 5.26 16.58 12.41
C ASP A 47 3.89 16.09 11.88
N ILE A 48 3.82 14.85 11.38
CA ILE A 48 2.57 14.27 10.87
C ILE A 48 1.74 13.68 12.01
N SER A 49 0.47 14.08 12.04
CA SER A 49 -0.57 13.30 12.71
C SER A 49 -0.97 12.13 11.81
N TRP A 50 -0.65 10.91 12.25
CA TRP A 50 -0.95 9.67 11.54
C TRP A 50 -2.37 9.17 11.86
N THR A 51 -3.06 8.63 10.86
CA THR A 51 -4.42 8.09 11.02
C THR A 51 -4.75 7.05 9.95
N GLY A 52 -5.66 6.12 10.28
CA GLY A 52 -6.29 5.23 9.30
C GLY A 52 -7.56 5.83 8.67
N GLN A 53 -7.99 7.03 9.09
CA GLN A 53 -9.19 7.67 8.56
C GLN A 53 -9.10 7.94 7.05
N GLY A 54 -10.21 7.71 6.36
CA GLY A 54 -10.28 7.80 4.89
C GLY A 54 -9.82 6.53 4.16
N LEU A 55 -9.22 5.56 4.86
CA LEU A 55 -8.75 4.29 4.29
C LEU A 55 -9.68 3.10 4.63
N TYR A 56 -10.80 3.33 5.30
CA TYR A 56 -11.72 2.28 5.76
C TYR A 56 -12.65 1.72 4.70
N ASN A 57 -12.80 2.40 3.57
CA ASN A 57 -13.64 1.89 2.49
C ASN A 57 -13.07 0.54 2.02
N SER A 58 -13.92 -0.49 2.07
CA SER A 58 -13.52 -1.84 1.72
C SER A 58 -13.24 -1.93 0.22
N THR A 59 -12.10 -2.52 -0.09
CA THR A 59 -11.59 -2.83 -1.43
C THR A 59 -11.23 -4.31 -1.51
N THR A 60 -10.91 -4.82 -2.70
CA THR A 60 -10.59 -6.24 -2.89
C THR A 60 -9.38 -6.64 -2.05
N ILE A 61 -8.34 -5.80 -2.01
CA ILE A 61 -7.11 -6.06 -1.26
C ILE A 61 -7.34 -6.24 0.25
N ASP A 62 -8.42 -5.73 0.84
CA ASP A 62 -8.72 -5.93 2.27
C ASP A 62 -9.23 -7.34 2.60
N ARG A 63 -9.49 -8.17 1.58
CA ARG A 63 -10.01 -9.54 1.73
C ARG A 63 -9.03 -10.61 1.25
N ILE A 64 -7.85 -10.19 0.78
CA ILE A 64 -6.81 -11.10 0.29
C ILE A 64 -5.92 -11.50 1.46
N PRO A 65 -5.49 -12.76 1.55
CA PRO A 65 -4.51 -13.20 2.55
C PRO A 65 -3.26 -12.33 2.53
N THR A 66 -2.77 -11.95 3.70
CA THR A 66 -1.64 -11.02 3.80
C THR A 66 -0.37 -11.55 3.12
N VAL A 67 -0.16 -12.87 3.13
CA VAL A 67 0.95 -13.52 2.41
C VAL A 67 0.88 -13.28 0.90
N GLU A 68 -0.31 -13.28 0.32
CA GLU A 68 -0.49 -12.99 -1.10
C GLU A 68 -0.28 -11.50 -1.37
N LEU A 69 -0.81 -10.62 -0.51
CA LEU A 69 -0.56 -9.17 -0.61
C LEU A 69 0.93 -8.85 -0.52
N ARG A 70 1.67 -9.52 0.36
CA ARG A 70 3.12 -9.37 0.50
C ARG A 70 3.87 -9.71 -0.79
N SER A 71 3.44 -10.78 -1.48
CA SER A 71 4.00 -11.18 -2.78
C SER A 71 3.61 -10.22 -3.90
N ARG A 72 2.36 -9.72 -3.92
CA ARG A 72 1.90 -8.70 -4.87
C ARG A 72 2.65 -7.38 -4.70
N LEU A 73 2.85 -6.94 -3.46
CA LEU A 73 3.64 -5.76 -3.13
C LEU A 73 5.10 -5.92 -3.58
N GLN A 74 5.70 -7.10 -3.36
CA GLN A 74 7.04 -7.42 -3.86
C GLN A 74 7.12 -7.29 -5.39
N ALA A 75 6.13 -7.82 -6.10
CA ALA A 75 6.10 -7.80 -7.56
C ALA A 75 5.98 -6.37 -8.11
N VAL A 76 5.21 -5.51 -7.43
CA VAL A 76 4.95 -4.13 -7.89
C VAL A 76 6.02 -3.14 -7.41
N PHE A 77 6.54 -3.31 -6.18
CA PHE A 77 7.35 -2.31 -5.48
C PHE A 77 8.68 -2.84 -4.91
N GLY A 78 9.06 -4.09 -5.19
CA GLY A 78 10.29 -4.69 -4.66
C GLY A 78 10.25 -4.96 -3.16
N GLU A 79 11.42 -5.13 -2.53
CA GLU A 79 11.57 -5.49 -1.10
C GLU A 79 10.92 -4.49 -0.13
N PRO A 80 10.35 -4.88 1.03
CA PRO A 80 9.76 -3.94 1.98
C PRO A 80 10.72 -2.83 2.42
N THR A 81 10.16 -1.68 2.78
CA THR A 81 10.93 -0.57 3.37
C THR A 81 11.54 -0.98 4.71
N GLN A 82 10.84 -1.83 5.45
CA GLN A 82 11.23 -2.32 6.77
C GLN A 82 10.65 -3.72 7.01
N THR A 83 11.40 -4.60 7.69
CA THR A 83 10.90 -5.92 8.15
C THR A 83 11.03 -6.05 9.66
N ILE A 84 10.45 -7.11 10.25
CA ILE A 84 10.64 -7.41 11.67
C ILE A 84 12.12 -7.52 12.05
N GLY A 85 12.98 -7.95 11.12
CA GLY A 85 14.41 -8.06 11.34
C GLY A 85 15.09 -6.71 11.55
N ASP A 86 14.60 -5.65 10.92
CA ASP A 86 15.03 -4.28 11.21
C ASP A 86 14.58 -3.82 12.61
N LEU A 87 13.36 -4.18 12.99
CA LEU A 87 12.71 -3.72 14.21
C LEU A 87 13.32 -4.37 15.46
N ILE A 88 13.53 -5.68 15.45
CA ILE A 88 13.97 -6.44 16.63
C ILE A 88 15.40 -6.15 17.04
N ASN A 89 16.24 -5.71 16.10
CA ASN A 89 17.60 -5.29 16.36
C ASN A 89 17.67 -3.89 17.01
N ASN A 90 16.55 -3.18 17.13
CA ASN A 90 16.45 -1.96 17.89
C ASN A 90 16.34 -2.28 19.40
N ARG A 91 17.18 -1.64 20.22
CA ARG A 91 17.22 -1.84 21.69
C ARG A 91 15.87 -1.61 22.39
N ASN A 92 14.95 -0.88 21.76
CA ASN A 92 13.62 -0.58 22.30
C ASN A 92 12.48 -1.42 21.70
N PHE A 93 12.80 -2.51 20.99
CA PHE A 93 11.79 -3.38 20.41
C PHE A 93 10.85 -3.95 21.48
N ARG A 94 9.55 -3.89 21.21
CA ARG A 94 8.50 -4.49 22.05
C ARG A 94 7.80 -5.55 21.23
N PRO A 95 7.64 -6.79 21.73
CA PRO A 95 6.98 -7.86 20.98
C PRO A 95 5.57 -7.51 20.49
N GLY A 96 4.80 -6.69 21.22
CA GLY A 96 3.51 -6.15 20.77
C GLY A 96 3.58 -5.13 19.62
N LYS A 97 4.76 -4.90 19.05
CA LYS A 97 5.01 -4.13 17.82
C LYS A 97 5.64 -5.01 16.72
N ALA A 98 5.40 -6.32 16.77
CA ALA A 98 5.92 -7.27 15.79
C ALA A 98 5.20 -7.10 14.44
N VAL A 99 5.56 -6.05 13.73
CA VAL A 99 5.16 -5.85 12.33
C VAL A 99 6.01 -6.77 11.47
N GLN A 100 5.40 -7.65 10.67
CA GLN A 100 6.13 -8.54 9.78
C GLN A 100 6.94 -7.74 8.77
N PHE A 101 6.25 -6.82 8.08
CA PHE A 101 6.83 -5.93 7.09
C PHE A 101 6.06 -4.61 6.98
N GLU A 102 6.76 -3.59 6.47
CA GLU A 102 6.18 -2.28 6.17
C GLU A 102 6.62 -1.82 4.78
N TYR A 103 5.65 -1.29 4.02
CA TYR A 103 5.93 -0.52 2.81
C TYR A 103 5.56 0.93 3.07
N TRP A 104 6.51 1.83 2.86
CA TRP A 104 6.30 3.27 2.99
C TRP A 104 6.30 3.91 1.62
N PHE A 105 5.44 4.91 1.45
CA PHE A 105 5.27 5.61 0.19
C PHE A 105 5.17 7.11 0.41
N ILE A 106 5.62 7.84 -0.61
CA ILE A 106 5.31 9.25 -0.83
C ILE A 106 4.40 9.31 -2.05
N ILE A 107 3.16 9.77 -1.85
CA ILE A 107 2.18 9.90 -2.93
C ILE A 107 2.17 11.35 -3.42
N ASP A 108 2.24 11.52 -4.74
CA ASP A 108 2.30 12.82 -5.41
C ASP A 108 3.33 13.77 -4.75
N ASP A 109 4.52 13.23 -4.44
CA ASP A 109 5.67 13.91 -3.83
C ASP A 109 5.44 14.55 -2.43
N ARG A 110 4.30 14.33 -1.78
CA ARG A 110 3.94 15.08 -0.54
C ARG A 110 3.10 14.34 0.49
N ILE A 111 2.43 13.26 0.12
CA ILE A 111 1.48 12.55 0.99
C ILE A 111 2.16 11.29 1.52
N PRO A 112 2.48 11.21 2.82
CA PRO A 112 3.07 9.99 3.35
C PRO A 112 1.98 8.94 3.58
N LEU A 113 2.32 7.69 3.25
CA LEU A 113 1.48 6.51 3.47
C LEU A 113 2.36 5.34 3.94
N MET A 114 1.88 4.58 4.92
CA MET A 114 2.50 3.34 5.36
C MET A 114 1.47 2.21 5.30
N LEU A 115 1.90 1.06 4.80
CA LEU A 115 1.17 -0.21 4.80
C LEU A 115 1.92 -1.14 5.74
N LEU A 116 1.22 -1.71 6.72
CA LEU A 116 1.80 -2.53 7.78
C LEU A 116 1.07 -3.86 7.87
N ASP A 117 1.83 -4.92 8.04
CA ASP A 117 1.31 -6.24 8.41
C ASP A 117 1.56 -6.50 9.90
N LEU A 118 0.51 -6.35 10.71
CA LEU A 118 0.55 -6.54 12.16
C LEU A 118 0.25 -7.98 12.58
N ASP A 119 -0.49 -8.71 11.75
CA ASP A 119 -1.12 -9.97 12.11
C ASP A 119 -0.48 -11.17 11.40
N GLY A 120 0.38 -10.90 10.42
CA GLY A 120 1.23 -11.87 9.76
C GLY A 120 0.46 -12.77 8.80
N PRO A 121 0.86 -14.05 8.65
CA PRO A 121 0.33 -14.93 7.62
C PRO A 121 -1.09 -15.46 7.90
N PHE A 122 -1.71 -15.05 9.01
CA PHE A 122 -2.95 -15.64 9.52
C PHE A 122 -4.21 -14.86 9.17
N GLU A 123 -4.05 -13.61 8.74
CA GLU A 123 -5.15 -12.69 8.48
C GLU A 123 -5.20 -12.22 7.02
N ASN A 124 -6.20 -11.40 6.74
CA ASN A 124 -6.39 -10.76 5.44
C ASN A 124 -6.17 -9.25 5.55
N GLY A 125 -5.74 -8.65 4.43
CA GLY A 125 -5.58 -7.22 4.33
C GLY A 125 -4.35 -6.69 5.05
N LEU A 126 -4.23 -5.36 5.09
CA LEU A 126 -3.13 -4.65 5.72
C LEU A 126 -3.68 -3.49 6.54
N VAL A 127 -2.89 -3.04 7.51
CA VAL A 127 -3.15 -1.78 8.20
C VAL A 127 -2.57 -0.65 7.36
N TYR A 128 -3.39 0.35 7.07
CA TYR A 128 -2.98 1.53 6.31
C TYR A 128 -2.92 2.75 7.23
N VAL A 129 -1.84 3.52 7.14
CA VAL A 129 -1.61 4.70 7.96
C VAL A 129 -1.19 5.85 7.06
N GLY A 130 -2.06 6.85 6.95
CA GLY A 130 -1.82 8.09 6.19
C GLY A 130 -1.77 9.31 7.09
N ALA A 131 -1.48 10.48 6.51
CA ALA A 131 -1.49 11.73 7.25
C ALA A 131 -2.90 12.34 7.35
N SER A 132 -3.31 12.76 8.54
CA SER A 132 -4.65 13.31 8.82
C SER A 132 -5.01 14.52 7.93
N ARG A 133 -4.02 15.33 7.54
CA ARG A 133 -4.25 16.49 6.66
C ARG A 133 -4.65 16.13 5.22
N TYR A 134 -4.56 14.85 4.83
CA TYR A 134 -4.87 14.36 3.48
C TYR A 134 -6.01 13.30 3.49
N ILE A 135 -6.81 13.20 4.56
CA ILE A 135 -7.88 12.18 4.71
C ILE A 135 -8.79 12.12 3.48
N ASP A 136 -9.18 13.26 2.92
CA ASP A 136 -10.11 13.32 1.77
C ASP A 136 -9.52 12.73 0.48
N MET A 137 -8.18 12.65 0.38
CA MET A 137 -7.48 12.06 -0.76
C MET A 137 -7.31 10.54 -0.61
N MET A 138 -7.34 10.03 0.62
CA MET A 138 -7.08 8.61 0.92
C MET A 138 -7.97 7.61 0.17
N PRO A 139 -9.28 7.87 -0.07
CA PRO A 139 -10.09 6.97 -0.87
C PRO A 139 -9.59 6.79 -2.31
N GLN A 140 -9.07 7.86 -2.94
CA GLN A 140 -8.47 7.79 -4.28
C GLN A 140 -7.16 7.00 -4.25
N VAL A 141 -6.31 7.27 -3.25
CA VAL A 141 -5.04 6.56 -3.03
C VAL A 141 -5.29 5.07 -2.89
N LYS A 142 -6.22 4.66 -2.02
CA LYS A 142 -6.54 3.24 -1.79
C LYS A 142 -7.10 2.55 -3.04
N ARG A 143 -7.98 3.21 -3.80
CA ARG A 143 -8.49 2.65 -5.07
C ARG A 143 -7.37 2.42 -6.09
N THR A 144 -6.40 3.33 -6.13
CA THR A 144 -5.25 3.25 -7.03
C THR A 144 -4.33 2.11 -6.64
N LEU A 145 -3.98 2.02 -5.35
CA LEU A 145 -3.23 0.89 -4.80
C LEU A 145 -3.93 -0.45 -5.10
N ASN A 146 -5.24 -0.54 -4.85
CA ASN A 146 -6.02 -1.74 -5.16
C ASN A 146 -5.87 -2.13 -6.63
N ARG A 147 -6.01 -1.19 -7.57
CA ARG A 147 -5.85 -1.48 -9.00
C ARG A 147 -4.41 -1.90 -9.35
N MET A 148 -3.39 -1.28 -8.75
CA MET A 148 -1.99 -1.67 -8.97
C MET A 148 -1.74 -3.12 -8.53
N LEU A 149 -2.22 -3.50 -7.34
CA LEU A 149 -2.00 -4.85 -6.78
C LEU A 149 -2.90 -5.93 -7.40
N MET A 150 -4.08 -5.55 -7.88
CA MET A 150 -5.03 -6.46 -8.52
C MET A 150 -4.80 -6.60 -10.03
N ASN A 151 -3.80 -5.91 -10.60
CA ASN A 151 -3.54 -6.01 -12.03
C ASN A 151 -3.26 -7.47 -12.42
N GLU A 152 -4.09 -8.01 -13.32
CA GLU A 152 -4.15 -9.43 -13.69
C GLU A 152 -2.87 -9.96 -14.37
N TYR A 153 -1.97 -9.06 -14.77
CA TYR A 153 -0.70 -9.39 -15.44
C TYR A 153 0.50 -9.48 -14.49
N GLY A 154 0.35 -9.16 -13.21
CA GLY A 154 1.44 -9.22 -12.24
C GLY A 154 1.66 -10.64 -11.74
N GLU A 155 2.78 -11.28 -12.13
CA GLU A 155 3.23 -12.51 -11.49
C GLU A 155 3.54 -12.22 -10.00
N LEU A 156 3.12 -13.13 -9.13
CA LEU A 156 3.47 -13.08 -7.71
C LEU A 156 4.99 -13.21 -7.57
N ALA A 157 5.62 -12.31 -6.81
CA ALA A 157 7.05 -12.37 -6.57
C ALA A 157 7.39 -13.13 -5.29
N SER A 158 8.41 -13.98 -5.35
CA SER A 158 8.87 -14.76 -4.20
C SER A 158 9.41 -13.88 -3.08
N PHE A 159 9.18 -14.31 -1.85
CA PHE A 159 9.71 -13.66 -0.64
C PHE A 159 9.95 -14.69 0.47
N SER A 160 10.75 -14.30 1.46
CA SER A 160 11.03 -15.09 2.67
C SER A 160 11.22 -14.11 3.83
N ASP A 161 10.25 -14.09 4.74
CA ASP A 161 10.19 -13.17 5.87
C ASP A 161 10.02 -13.94 7.19
N TYR A 162 10.26 -13.25 8.29
CA TYR A 162 9.94 -13.76 9.62
C TYR A 162 8.73 -13.03 10.20
N PHE A 163 7.89 -13.76 10.91
CA PHE A 163 6.81 -13.21 11.71
C PHE A 163 6.92 -13.72 13.13
N TYR A 164 6.67 -12.86 14.12
CA TYR A 164 6.53 -13.27 15.51
C TYR A 164 5.09 -13.03 15.93
N SER A 165 4.38 -14.09 16.31
CA SER A 165 3.01 -14.01 16.83
C SER A 165 3.06 -13.79 18.34
N PRO A 166 2.70 -12.59 18.86
CA PRO A 166 2.72 -12.34 20.30
C PRO A 166 1.67 -13.17 21.04
N GLU A 167 0.55 -13.48 20.37
CA GLU A 167 -0.52 -14.30 20.95
C GLU A 167 -0.09 -15.74 21.21
N ARG A 168 0.81 -16.27 20.37
CA ARG A 168 1.29 -17.66 20.42
C ARG A 168 2.67 -17.79 21.05
N ASP A 169 3.32 -16.66 21.32
CA ASP A 169 4.74 -16.60 21.69
C ASP A 169 5.63 -17.44 20.76
N GLN A 170 5.39 -17.31 19.45
CA GLN A 170 5.92 -18.24 18.44
C GLN A 170 6.46 -17.48 17.23
N TRP A 171 7.63 -17.91 16.75
CA TRP A 171 8.21 -17.45 15.49
C TRP A 171 7.74 -18.30 14.32
N TYR A 172 7.57 -17.64 13.17
CA TYR A 172 7.22 -18.25 11.90
C TYR A 172 8.18 -17.80 10.81
N LEU A 173 8.58 -18.73 9.95
CA LEU A 173 9.13 -18.44 8.63
C LEU A 173 7.95 -18.39 7.66
N VAL A 174 7.79 -17.27 6.94
CA VAL A 174 6.68 -17.04 6.01
C VAL A 174 7.26 -16.84 4.62
N GLU A 175 6.83 -17.65 3.66
CA GLU A 175 7.41 -17.65 2.33
C GLU A 175 6.36 -17.76 1.23
N TYR A 176 6.68 -17.18 0.08
CA TYR A 176 6.10 -17.55 -1.19
C TYR A 176 7.22 -17.97 -2.13
N ARG A 177 7.16 -19.22 -2.61
CA ARG A 177 8.16 -19.78 -3.52
C ARG A 177 7.50 -20.81 -4.42
N ASP A 178 7.88 -20.84 -5.69
CA ASP A 178 7.46 -21.86 -6.66
C ASP A 178 5.92 -22.02 -6.77
N GLY A 179 5.16 -20.93 -6.58
CA GLY A 179 3.70 -20.96 -6.66
C GLY A 179 2.97 -21.26 -5.36
N GLU A 180 3.69 -21.57 -4.27
CA GLU A 180 3.11 -22.00 -3.00
C GLU A 180 3.37 -20.99 -1.89
N PHE A 181 2.35 -20.74 -1.07
CA PHE A 181 2.46 -19.99 0.18
C PHE A 181 2.66 -20.96 1.34
N ASN A 182 3.70 -20.73 2.14
CA ASN A 182 3.98 -21.55 3.30
C ASN A 182 4.24 -20.69 4.54
N HIS A 183 3.88 -21.21 5.70
CA HIS A 183 4.34 -20.68 6.97
C HIS A 183 4.67 -21.83 7.94
N GLU A 184 5.88 -21.84 8.46
CA GLU A 184 6.37 -22.88 9.36
C GLU A 184 6.70 -22.28 10.73
N ALA A 185 6.24 -22.93 11.80
CA ALA A 185 6.66 -22.56 13.15
C ALA A 185 8.13 -22.94 13.35
N ILE A 186 8.94 -21.96 13.74
CA ILE A 186 10.38 -22.11 13.92
C ILE A 186 10.82 -21.62 15.31
N GLU A 187 12.00 -22.03 15.77
CA GLU A 187 12.65 -21.29 16.85
C GLU A 187 13.00 -19.86 16.41
N ARG A 188 13.29 -18.98 17.38
CA ARG A 188 13.74 -17.61 17.08
C ARG A 188 14.88 -17.64 16.05
N PRO A 189 14.75 -16.92 14.92
CA PRO A 189 15.76 -16.95 13.86
C PRO A 189 17.14 -16.55 14.39
N ALA A 190 18.16 -17.33 14.02
CA ALA A 190 19.53 -17.08 14.45
C ALA A 190 20.06 -15.71 13.98
N SER A 191 19.56 -15.22 12.83
CA SER A 191 19.86 -13.91 12.25
C SER A 191 19.27 -12.74 13.03
N LEU A 192 18.34 -13.00 13.96
CA LEU A 192 17.64 -12.00 14.78
C LEU A 192 18.07 -12.05 16.25
N ARG A 193 19.25 -12.61 16.54
CA ARG A 193 19.84 -12.70 17.89
C ARG A 193 20.63 -11.47 18.26
#